data_AF-A0A845R601-F1
#
_entry.id   AF-A0A845R601-F1
#
_cell.length_a   1.000
_cell.length_b   1.000
_cell.length_c   1.000
_cell.angle_alpha   90.00
_cell.angle_beta   90.00
_cell.angle_gamma   90.00
#
_symmetry.space_group_name_H-M   'P 1'
#
loop_
_entity.id
_entity.type
_entity.pdbx_description
1 polymer ?
#
loop_
_entity_poly.entity_id
_entity_poly.type
_entity_poly.pdbx_seq_one_letter_code
_entity_poly.pdbx_strand_id
1 'polypeptide(L)' 'MKEKLKELYIQEIDQSRLDFDHDPEYQAYYTQAETLWEGGDMPESLYRLLDTGNFLSFARGFRLGMELARWVRAG' A
#
# COMPACT_ATOMS: atom_id res chain seq x y z
N MET A 1 -13.95 11.11 -7.20
CA MET A 1 -13.07 10.03 -7.72
C MET A 1 -11.90 9.75 -6.79
N LYS A 2 -11.16 10.78 -6.34
CA LYS A 2 -10.06 10.61 -5.38
C LYS A 2 -10.51 9.98 -4.05
N GLU A 3 -11.66 10.39 -3.52
CA GLU A 3 -12.24 9.83 -2.28
C GLU A 3 -12.60 8.34 -2.41
N LYS A 4 -13.32 7.95 -3.47
CA LYS A 4 -13.61 6.54 -3.77
C LYS A 4 -12.36 5.67 -3.92
N LEU A 5 -11.29 6.22 -4.50
CA LEU A 5 -10.00 5.53 -4.61
C LEU A 5 -9.32 5.37 -3.24
N LYS A 6 -9.47 6.37 -2.37
CA LYS A 6 -8.96 6.31 -0.99
C LYS A 6 -9.74 5.31 -0.15
N GLU A 7 -11.06 5.27 -0.29
CA GLU A 7 -11.92 4.26 0.33
C GLU A 7 -11.53 2.85 -0.13
N LEU A 8 -11.34 2.66 -1.45
CA LEU A 8 -10.89 1.39 -2.00
C LEU A 8 -9.50 1.00 -1.47
N TYR A 9 -8.57 1.95 -1.38
CA TYR A 9 -7.24 1.72 -0.82
C TYR A 9 -7.29 1.29 0.66
N ILE A 10 -8.10 1.99 1.47
CA ILE A 10 -8.31 1.63 2.88
C ILE A 10 -8.95 0.25 2.98
N GLN A 11 -9.97 -0.05 2.17
CA GLN A 11 -10.58 -1.37 2.13
C GLN A 11 -9.57 -2.46 1.72
N GLU A 12 -8.69 -2.20 0.76
CA GLU A 12 -7.70 -3.19 0.35
C GLU A 12 -6.66 -3.47 1.46
N ILE A 13 -6.28 -2.46 2.23
CA ILE A 13 -5.38 -2.64 3.38
C ILE A 13 -6.09 -3.30 4.56
N ASP A 14 -7.30 -2.83 4.90
CA ASP A 14 -8.03 -3.21 6.10
C ASP A 14 -8.79 -4.55 5.92
N GLN A 15 -9.19 -4.88 4.69
CA GLN A 15 -10.04 -6.03 4.37
C GLN A 15 -9.40 -7.04 3.40
N SER A 16 -8.35 -6.70 2.64
CA SER A 16 -7.93 -7.50 1.47
C SER A 16 -6.52 -8.11 1.52
N ARG A 17 -6.24 -8.98 2.50
CA ARG A 17 -5.33 -10.14 2.28
C ARG A 17 -3.87 -9.80 1.93
N LEU A 18 -3.43 -8.54 2.09
CA LEU A 18 -2.01 -8.19 2.09
C LEU A 18 -1.46 -8.68 3.41
N ASP A 19 -1.05 -9.94 3.40
CA ASP A 19 -0.58 -10.64 4.56
C ASP A 19 0.88 -10.29 4.81
N PHE A 20 1.10 -9.03 5.21
CA PHE A 20 2.41 -8.51 5.57
C PHE A 20 3.05 -9.33 6.69
N ASP A 21 2.22 -9.93 7.56
CA ASP A 21 2.67 -10.77 8.68
C ASP A 21 3.23 -12.12 8.20
N HIS A 22 2.75 -12.63 7.05
CA HIS A 22 3.23 -13.90 6.49
C HIS A 22 4.17 -13.73 5.28
N ASP A 23 4.48 -12.50 4.85
CA ASP A 23 5.53 -12.24 3.87
C ASP A 23 6.92 -12.21 4.58
N PRO A 24 7.78 -13.21 4.34
CA PRO A 24 9.05 -13.33 5.07
C PRO A 24 10.05 -12.22 4.70
N GLU A 25 9.98 -11.68 3.49
CA GLU A 25 10.86 -10.60 3.04
C GLU A 25 10.42 -9.27 3.68
N TYR A 26 9.11 -9.02 3.71
CA TYR A 26 8.55 -7.88 4.43
C TYR A 26 8.93 -7.92 5.91
N GLN A 27 8.73 -9.05 6.60
CA GLN A 27 9.07 -9.20 8.01
C GLN A 27 10.56 -9.00 8.29
N ALA A 28 11.44 -9.45 7.39
CA ALA A 28 12.88 -9.24 7.51
C ALA A 28 13.25 -7.75 7.43
N TYR A 29 12.64 -7.01 6.50
CA TYR A 29 12.86 -5.56 6.38
C TYR A 29 12.21 -4.78 7.51
N TYR A 30 11.01 -5.18 7.93
CA TYR A 30 10.31 -4.57 9.05
C TYR A 30 11.13 -4.70 10.34
N THR A 31 11.63 -5.89 10.66
CA THR A 31 12.48 -6.15 11.83
C THR A 31 13.74 -5.28 11.81
N GLN A 32 14.40 -5.16 10.65
CA GLN A 32 15.56 -4.28 10.50
C GLN A 32 15.20 -2.81 10.74
N ALA A 33 14.09 -2.34 10.20
CA ALA A 33 13.64 -0.97 10.38
C ALA A 33 13.24 -0.68 11.83
N GLU A 34 12.59 -1.63 12.51
CA GLU A 34 12.19 -1.51 13.91
C GLU A 34 13.38 -1.30 14.84
N THR A 35 14.54 -1.92 14.54
CA THR A 35 15.78 -1.69 15.31
C THR A 35 16.26 -0.24 15.30
N LEU A 36 15.81 0.58 14.34
CA LEU A 36 16.18 1.98 14.23
C LEU A 36 15.39 2.90 15.18
N TRP A 37 14.32 2.41 15.81
CA TRP A 37 13.43 3.21 16.66
C TRP A 37 13.53 2.91 18.16
N GLU A 38 14.61 2.24 18.61
CA GLU A 38 14.93 1.95 20.03
C GLU A 38 13.75 1.37 20.85
N GLY A 39 12.85 0.62 20.21
CA GLY A 39 11.66 0.04 20.85
C GLY A 39 10.50 1.03 21.04
N GLY A 40 10.58 2.23 20.45
CA GLY A 40 9.45 3.15 20.27
C GLY A 40 8.75 2.95 18.93
N ASP A 41 7.59 3.58 18.79
CA ASP A 41 6.81 3.53 17.54
C ASP A 41 7.52 4.24 16.38
N MET A 42 7.21 3.82 15.14
CA MET A 42 7.63 4.51 13.93
C MET A 42 7.26 6.00 14.00
N PRO A 43 8.19 6.93 13.67
CA PRO A 43 7.87 8.35 13.62
C PRO A 43 6.69 8.65 12.68
N GLU A 44 5.72 9.44 13.15
CA GLU A 44 4.51 9.75 12.38
C GLU A 44 4.81 10.35 11.00
N SER A 45 5.86 11.17 10.89
CA SER A 45 6.30 11.75 9.62
C SER A 45 6.72 10.71 8.60
N LEU A 46 7.38 9.63 9.05
CA LEU A 46 7.79 8.51 8.21
C LEU A 46 6.57 7.67 7.83
N TYR A 47 5.70 7.38 8.79
CA TYR A 47 4.44 6.68 8.54
C TYR A 47 3.61 7.38 7.45
N ARG A 48 3.38 8.69 7.59
CA ARG A 48 2.62 9.48 6.61
C ARG A 48 3.26 9.48 5.23
N LEU A 49 4.59 9.49 5.16
CA LEU A 49 5.32 9.40 3.89
C LEU A 49 5.05 8.04 3.21
N LEU A 50 5.18 6.94 3.95
CA LEU A 50 4.96 5.58 3.46
C LEU A 50 3.50 5.37 3.03
N ASP A 51 2.53 5.75 3.86
CA ASP A 51 1.09 5.66 3.56
C ASP A 51 0.73 6.47 2.30
N THR A 52 1.23 7.71 2.20
CA THR A 52 1.02 8.55 1.01
C THR A 52 1.64 7.93 -0.24
N GLY A 53 2.86 7.40 -0.13
CA GLY A 53 3.55 6.72 -1.24
C GLY A 53 2.80 5.49 -1.73
N ASN A 54 2.34 4.65 -0.80
CA ASN A 54 1.56 3.45 -1.07
C ASN A 54 0.23 3.80 -1.76
N PHE A 55 -0.49 4.82 -1.27
CA PHE A 55 -1.70 5.30 -1.92
C PHE A 55 -1.45 5.78 -3.36
N LEU A 56 -0.36 6.51 -3.61
CA LEU A 56 -0.01 6.98 -4.95
C LEU A 56 0.28 5.81 -5.90
N SER A 57 1.06 4.82 -5.44
CA SER A 57 1.36 3.60 -6.20
C SER A 57 0.10 2.80 -6.52
N PHE A 58 -0.77 2.59 -5.52
CA PHE A 58 -2.07 1.94 -5.68
C PHE A 58 -2.94 2.67 -6.71
N ALA A 59 -3.10 3.99 -6.55
CA ALA A 59 -3.93 4.79 -7.45
C ALA A 59 -3.43 4.75 -8.90
N ARG A 60 -2.11 4.72 -9.10
CA ARG A 60 -1.50 4.61 -10.43
C ARG A 60 -1.73 3.22 -11.02
N GLY A 61 -1.48 2.16 -10.25
CA GLY A 61 -1.72 0.78 -10.66
C GLY A 61 -3.20 0.52 -11.00
N PHE A 62 -4.12 1.02 -10.19
CA PHE A 62 -5.56 0.90 -10.43
C PHE A 62 -5.96 1.55 -11.76
N ARG A 63 -5.47 2.78 -12.05
CA ARG A 63 -5.73 3.45 -13.33
C ARG A 63 -5.20 2.65 -14.52
N LEU A 64 -3.98 2.15 -14.42
CA LEU A 64 -3.38 1.31 -15.46
C LEU A 64 -4.22 0.05 -15.69
N GLY A 65 -4.65 -0.63 -14.62
CA GLY A 65 -5.53 -1.80 -14.70
C GLY A 65 -6.86 -1.49 -15.41
N MET A 66 -7.49 -0.35 -15.12
CA MET A 66 -8.71 0.08 -15.83
C MET A 66 -8.47 0.41 -17.31
N GLU A 67 -7.31 0.95 -17.67
CA GLU A 67 -6.93 1.19 -19.06
C GLU A 67 -6.74 -0.12 -19.81
N LEU A 68 -5.99 -1.06 -19.25
CA LEU A 68 -5.78 -2.40 -19.81
C LEU A 68 -7.10 -3.17 -19.95
N ALA A 69 -7.96 -3.14 -18.94
CA ALA A 69 -9.27 -3.80 -19.00
C ALA A 69 -10.17 -3.20 -20.10
N ARG A 70 -10.09 -1.89 -20.34
CA ARG A 70 -10.80 -1.24 -21.45
C ARG A 70 -10.26 -1.69 -22.80
N TRP A 71 -8.94 -1.79 -22.95
CA TRP A 71 -8.30 -2.28 -24.17
C TRP A 71 -8.72 -3.71 -24.49
N VAL A 72 -8.66 -4.61 -23.50
CA VAL A 72 -9.07 -6.02 -23.67
C VAL A 72 -10.54 -6.16 -24.07
N ARG A 73 -11.42 -5.24 -23.64
CA ARG A 73 -12.84 -5.25 -24.00
C ARG A 73 -13.15 -4.61 -25.35
N ALA A 74 -12.22 -3.84 -25.91
CA ALA A 74 -12.40 -3.13 -27.17
C ALA A 74 -11.79 -3.86 -28.38
N GLY A 75 -10.92 -4.85 -28.14
CA GLY A 75 -10.42 -5.80 -29.13
C GLY A 75 -11.24 -7.09 -29.13
#